data_AF-A0A522SXW1-F1
#
_entry.id   AF-A0A522SXW1-F1
#
_cell.length_a   1.000
_cell.length_b   1.000
_cell.length_c   1.000
_cell.angle_alpha   90.00
_cell.angle_beta   90.00
_cell.angle_gamma   90.00
#
_symmetry.space_group_name_H-M   'P 1'
#
loop_
_entity.id
_entity.type
_entity.pdbx_description
1 polymer ?
#
loop_
_entity_poly.entity_id
_entity_poly.type
_entity_poly.pdbx_seq_one_letter_code
_entity_poly.pdbx_strand_id
1 'polypeptide(L)'
;MSEMSLGDALRDYLRNSPFRGKMNEYRVQDLWGKIMGKTIAHYTDSVKLIQDRLIITTSVAPLKQELTYSKEKICDRMNEALGEKIIKEVIVK
;
A
#
# COMPACT_ATOMS: atom_id res chain seq x y z
N MET A 1 -26.26 26.75 -8.65
CA MET A 1 -26.16 25.47 -7.94
C MET A 1 -25.49 24.50 -8.89
N SER A 2 -24.32 23.99 -8.51
CA SER A 2 -23.41 23.30 -9.42
C SER A 2 -24.02 21.99 -9.91
N GLU A 3 -24.37 21.94 -11.18
CA GLU A 3 -24.67 20.70 -11.91
C GLU A 3 -23.38 19.88 -11.97
N MET A 4 -23.14 19.00 -10.98
CA MET A 4 -22.15 17.94 -11.14
C MET A 4 -22.58 17.11 -12.34
N SER A 5 -21.79 17.15 -13.41
CA SER A 5 -22.05 16.35 -14.59
C SER A 5 -22.08 14.87 -14.18
N LEU A 6 -23.04 14.11 -14.72
CA LEU A 6 -23.15 12.66 -14.45
C LEU A 6 -21.82 11.93 -14.73
N GLY A 7 -21.01 12.47 -15.66
CA GLY A 7 -19.68 11.99 -15.97
C GLY A 7 -18.67 12.18 -14.83
N ASP A 8 -18.73 13.28 -14.09
CA ASP A 8 -17.85 13.51 -12.95
C ASP A 8 -18.25 12.68 -11.73
N ALA A 9 -19.56 12.54 -11.48
CA ALA A 9 -20.08 11.63 -10.45
C ALA A 9 -19.70 10.17 -10.73
N LEU A 10 -19.77 9.73 -11.99
CA LEU A 10 -19.33 8.39 -12.40
C LEU A 10 -17.82 8.22 -12.24
N ARG A 11 -17.03 9.25 -12.56
CA ARG A 11 -15.57 9.23 -12.44
C ARG A 11 -15.15 9.16 -10.97
N ASP A 12 -15.83 9.87 -10.08
CA ASP A 12 -15.60 9.80 -8.63
C ASP A 12 -16.08 8.48 -8.03
N TYR A 13 -17.19 7.93 -8.52
CA TYR A 13 -17.62 6.58 -8.14
C TYR A 13 -16.61 5.51 -8.57
N LEU A 14 -16.03 5.62 -9.78
CA LEU A 14 -14.96 4.74 -10.26
C LEU A 14 -13.61 4.97 -9.56
N ARG A 15 -13.36 6.16 -8.98
CA ARG A 15 -12.22 6.40 -8.09
C ARG A 15 -12.42 5.71 -6.73
N ASN A 16 -13.63 5.76 -6.20
CA ASN A 16 -14.01 5.15 -4.91
C ASN A 16 -14.51 3.70 -5.04
N SER A 17 -14.42 3.11 -6.22
CA SER A 17 -14.93 1.76 -6.47
C SER A 17 -14.03 0.71 -5.80
N PRO A 18 -14.61 -0.32 -5.13
CA PRO A 18 -13.87 -1.43 -4.54
C PRO A 18 -12.99 -2.19 -5.56
N PHE A 19 -13.29 -2.09 -6.86
CA PHE A 19 -12.44 -2.65 -7.92
C PHE A 19 -11.06 -2.00 -8.00
N ARG A 20 -10.95 -0.68 -7.78
CA ARG A 20 -9.67 0.03 -7.78
C ARG A 20 -8.84 -0.32 -6.53
N GLY A 21 -9.51 -0.50 -5.39
CA GLY A 21 -8.88 -0.98 -4.15
C GLY A 21 -8.27 -2.37 -4.30
N LYS A 22 -9.00 -3.34 -4.87
CA LYS A 22 -8.48 -4.70 -5.12
C LYS A 22 -7.30 -4.71 -6.09
N MET A 23 -7.36 -3.93 -7.17
CA MET A 23 -6.25 -3.81 -8.12
C MET A 23 -5.00 -3.21 -7.45
N ASN A 24 -5.18 -2.20 -6.59
CA ASN A 24 -4.09 -1.63 -5.82
C ASN A 24 -3.49 -2.62 -4.80
N GLU A 25 -4.31 -3.50 -4.20
CA GLU A 25 -3.85 -4.47 -3.22
C GLU A 25 -2.90 -5.51 -3.84
N TYR A 26 -3.26 -6.07 -5.00
CA TYR A 26 -2.36 -6.98 -5.75
C TYR A 26 -1.06 -6.29 -6.17
N ARG A 27 -1.16 -5.05 -6.68
CA ARG A 27 0.03 -4.28 -7.10
C ARG A 27 0.98 -4.03 -5.93
N VAL A 28 0.45 -3.68 -4.76
CA VAL A 28 1.23 -3.45 -3.55
C VAL A 28 1.92 -4.73 -3.07
N GLN A 29 1.22 -5.87 -3.08
CA GLN A 29 1.81 -7.16 -2.68
C GLN A 29 2.93 -7.62 -3.63
N ASP A 30 2.73 -7.47 -4.95
CA ASP A 30 3.75 -7.80 -5.95
C ASP A 30 5.00 -6.92 -5.79
N LEU A 31 4.81 -5.60 -5.66
CA LEU A 31 5.91 -4.66 -5.44
C LEU A 31 6.64 -4.94 -4.12
N TRP A 32 5.92 -5.25 -3.04
CA TRP A 32 6.51 -5.63 -1.77
C TRP A 32 7.48 -6.81 -1.92
N GLY A 33 7.03 -7.88 -2.59
CA GLY A 33 7.86 -9.04 -2.85
C GLY A 33 9.11 -8.74 -3.69
N LYS A 34 9.00 -7.82 -4.66
CA LYS A 34 10.13 -7.37 -5.49
C LYS A 34 11.14 -6.53 -4.71
N ILE A 35 10.68 -5.64 -3.83
CA ILE A 35 11.53 -4.69 -3.09
C ILE A 35 12.22 -5.38 -1.91
N MET A 36 11.48 -6.22 -1.18
CA MET A 36 11.96 -6.84 0.06
C MET A 36 12.57 -8.23 -0.18
N GLY A 37 12.29 -8.84 -1.31
CA GLY A 37 12.73 -10.18 -1.65
C GLY A 37 11.89 -11.28 -0.99
N LYS A 38 12.09 -12.51 -1.49
CA LYS A 38 11.26 -13.67 -1.16
C LYS A 38 11.25 -14.02 0.33
N THR A 39 12.36 -13.86 1.03
CA THR A 39 12.47 -14.21 2.45
C THR A 39 11.61 -13.30 3.33
N ILE A 40 11.72 -11.98 3.16
CA ILE A 40 10.92 -11.03 3.96
C ILE A 40 9.44 -11.17 3.60
N ALA A 41 9.12 -11.30 2.30
CA ALA A 41 7.75 -11.53 1.85
C ALA A 41 7.16 -12.81 2.44
N HIS A 42 7.94 -13.90 2.55
CA HIS A 42 7.47 -15.16 3.13
C HIS A 42 7.04 -15.03 4.59
N TYR A 43 7.75 -14.23 5.38
CA TYR A 43 7.42 -13.96 6.79
C TYR A 43 6.50 -12.75 6.99
N THR A 44 5.99 -12.16 5.91
CA THR A 44 5.01 -11.08 5.96
C THR A 44 3.61 -11.66 5.76
N ASP A 45 2.75 -11.58 6.78
CA ASP A 45 1.40 -12.16 6.73
C ASP A 45 0.49 -11.37 5.78
N SER A 46 0.61 -10.04 5.77
CA SER A 46 -0.11 -9.21 4.82
C SER A 46 0.51 -7.83 4.64
N VAL A 47 0.34 -7.28 3.44
CA VAL A 47 0.66 -5.89 3.10
C VAL A 47 -0.53 -5.26 2.42
N LYS A 48 -1.03 -4.16 2.98
CA LYS A 48 -2.24 -3.46 2.48
C LYS A 48 -2.00 -1.97 2.44
N LEU A 49 -2.42 -1.33 1.36
CA LEU A 49 -2.48 0.12 1.26
C LEU A 49 -3.92 0.57 1.54
N ILE A 50 -4.12 1.20 2.69
CA ILE A 50 -5.42 1.72 3.10
C ILE A 50 -5.32 3.23 3.22
N GLN A 51 -6.08 3.94 2.40
CA GLN A 51 -5.98 5.40 2.22
C GLN A 51 -4.56 5.78 1.75
N ASP A 52 -3.73 6.31 2.64
CA ASP A 52 -2.35 6.73 2.44
C ASP A 52 -1.38 6.00 3.38
N ARG A 53 -1.81 4.88 3.97
CA ARG A 53 -1.05 4.13 4.98
C ARG A 53 -0.76 2.72 4.51
N LEU A 54 0.52 2.36 4.52
CA LEU A 54 0.98 1.00 4.25
C LEU A 54 0.96 0.21 5.55
N ILE A 55 0.04 -0.74 5.65
CA ILE A 55 -0.09 -1.62 6.81
C ILE A 55 0.58 -2.94 6.49
N ILE A 56 1.61 -3.26 7.26
CA ILE A 56 2.36 -4.51 7.19
C ILE A 56 2.05 -5.30 8.45
N THR A 57 1.69 -6.57 8.29
CA THR A 57 1.47 -7.49 9.42
C THR A 57 2.46 -8.62 9.36
N THR A 58 3.12 -8.92 10.47
CA THR A 58 4.00 -10.09 10.59
C THR A 58 3.93 -10.70 11.99
N SER A 59 3.81 -12.02 12.05
CA SER A 59 3.87 -12.79 13.30
C SER A 59 5.29 -12.99 13.83
N VAL A 60 6.32 -12.59 13.05
CA VAL A 60 7.73 -12.80 13.40
C VAL A 60 8.29 -11.57 14.12
N ALA A 61 8.51 -11.68 15.43
CA ALA A 61 8.91 -10.56 16.28
C ALA A 61 10.22 -9.85 15.85
N PRO A 62 11.31 -10.56 15.50
CA PRO A 62 12.52 -9.90 14.99
C PRO A 62 12.27 -9.13 13.69
N LEU A 63 11.50 -9.71 12.77
CA LEU A 63 11.17 -9.06 11.51
C LEU A 63 10.31 -7.81 11.73
N LYS A 64 9.33 -7.88 12.64
CA LYS A 64 8.52 -6.72 13.04
C LYS A 64 9.39 -5.56 13.51
N GLN A 65 10.42 -5.85 14.31
CA GLN A 65 11.34 -4.85 14.83
C GLN A 65 12.18 -4.23 13.71
N GLU A 66 12.79 -5.05 12.84
CA GLU A 66 13.56 -4.58 11.68
C GLU A 66 12.73 -3.71 10.73
N LEU A 67 11.50 -4.14 10.42
CA LEU A 67 10.57 -3.39 9.59
C LEU A 67 10.16 -2.06 10.26
N THR A 68 10.01 -2.07 11.58
CA THR A 68 9.66 -0.86 12.35
C THR A 68 10.77 0.18 12.31
N TYR A 69 12.04 -0.23 12.43
CA TYR A 69 13.17 0.68 12.27
C TYR A 69 13.33 1.18 10.83
N SER A 70 12.87 0.39 9.85
CA SER A 70 13.03 0.70 8.43
C SER A 70 11.84 1.43 7.80
N LYS A 71 10.85 1.89 8.58
CA LYS A 71 9.59 2.45 8.08
C LYS A 71 9.75 3.56 7.05
N GLU A 72 10.63 4.53 7.30
CA GLU A 72 10.85 5.65 6.37
C GLU A 72 11.41 5.15 5.03
N LYS A 73 12.45 4.32 5.08
CA LYS A 73 13.07 3.73 3.89
C LYS A 73 12.08 2.86 3.10
N ILE A 74 11.20 2.15 3.80
CA ILE A 74 10.12 1.37 3.17
C ILE A 74 9.15 2.30 2.46
N CYS A 75 8.73 3.39 3.12
CA CYS A 75 7.83 4.38 2.54
C CYS A 75 8.39 4.93 1.23
N ASP A 76 9.66 5.36 1.23
CA ASP A 76 10.31 5.95 0.06
C ASP A 76 10.42 4.94 -1.08
N ARG A 77 10.92 3.73 -0.82
CA ARG A 77 11.08 2.69 -1.83
C ARG A 77 9.75 2.23 -2.44
N MET A 78 8.72 2.12 -1.61
CA MET A 78 7.40 1.73 -2.09
C MET A 78 6.79 2.83 -2.96
N ASN A 79 6.90 4.10 -2.56
CA ASN A 79 6.46 5.23 -3.39
C ASN A 79 7.22 5.31 -4.71
N GLU A 80 8.54 5.10 -4.69
CA GLU A 80 9.38 5.06 -5.89
C GLU A 80 8.91 3.97 -6.86
N ALA A 81 8.68 2.76 -6.35
CA ALA A 81 8.23 1.63 -7.16
C ALA A 81 6.77 1.78 -7.65
N LEU A 82 5.94 2.52 -6.92
CA LEU A 82 4.58 2.86 -7.33
C LEU A 82 4.55 3.97 -8.39
N GLY A 83 5.63 4.75 -8.52
CA GLY A 83 5.71 5.91 -9.42
C GLY A 83 4.95 7.14 -8.94
N GLU A 84 4.44 7.13 -7.71
CA GLU A 84 3.62 8.18 -7.12
C GLU A 84 3.79 8.21 -5.60
N LYS A 85 3.80 9.41 -5.00
CA LYS A 85 4.00 9.60 -3.55
C LYS A 85 2.67 9.48 -2.78
N ILE A 86 2.09 8.28 -2.78
CA ILE A 86 0.78 7.99 -2.17
C ILE A 86 0.87 7.47 -0.73
N ILE A 87 1.98 6.83 -0.36
CA ILE A 87 2.21 6.32 1.00
C ILE A 87 2.78 7.45 1.84
N LYS A 88 2.10 7.83 2.91
CA LYS A 88 2.54 8.83 3.89
C LYS A 88 3.03 8.22 5.19
N GLU A 89 2.49 7.07 5.55
CA GLU A 89 2.82 6.41 6.82
C GLU A 89 2.94 4.90 6.62
N VAL A 90 3.88 4.28 7.36
CA VAL A 90 4.04 2.83 7.42
C VAL A 90 3.73 2.33 8.83
N ILE A 91 2.77 1.43 8.94
CA ILE A 91 2.33 0.83 10.20
C ILE A 91 2.71 -0.66 10.16
N VAL A 92 3.48 -1.10 11.16
CA VAL A 92 3.87 -2.52 11.31
C VAL A 92 3.14 -3.10 12.51
N LYS A 93 2.37 -4.17 12.28
CA LYS A 93 1.56 -4.88 13.27
C LYS A 93 2.13 -6.26 13.55
#